data_AF-A0A6V7M3W9-F1
#
_entry.id   AF-A0A6V7M3W9-F1
#
_cell.length_a   1.000
_cell.length_b   1.000
_cell.length_c   1.000
_cell.angle_alpha   90.00
_cell.angle_beta   90.00
_cell.angle_gamma   90.00
#
_symmetry.space_group_name_H-M   'P 1'
#
loop_
_entity.id
_entity.type
_entity.pdbx_description
1 polymer ?
#
loop_
_entity_poly.entity_id
_entity_poly.type
_entity_poly.pdbx_seq_one_letter_code
_entity_poly.pdbx_strand_id
1 'polypeptide(L)' 'VPPAELEGILRTHPDIQDAAVVGIPDERCGELPKAFVVLKKDKKTKPEDIQNFLKGKVSEYKEIK' A
#
# COMPACT_ATOMS: atom_id res chain seq x y z
N VAL A 1 -8.02 -4.02 -8.52
CA VAL A 1 -6.95 -3.11 -9.01
C VAL A 1 -5.75 -3.97 -9.34
N PRO A 2 -5.05 -3.77 -10.46
CA PRO A 2 -3.82 -4.51 -10.68
C PRO A 2 -2.82 -4.20 -9.55
N PRO A 3 -2.24 -5.21 -8.88
CA PRO A 3 -1.29 -5.01 -7.78
C PRO A 3 -0.13 -4.05 -8.12
N ALA A 4 0.37 -4.15 -9.36
CA ALA A 4 1.47 -3.33 -9.87
C ALA A 4 1.21 -1.81 -9.83
N GLU A 5 -0.05 -1.37 -9.95
CA GLU A 5 -0.41 0.05 -9.85
C GLU A 5 -0.19 0.57 -8.42
N LEU A 6 -0.64 -0.20 -7.42
CA LEU A 6 -0.49 0.14 -6.01
C LEU A 6 0.99 0.08 -5.57
N GLU A 7 1.74 -0.91 -6.05
CA GLU A 7 3.19 -1.01 -5.82
C GLU A 7 3.94 0.19 -6.40
N GLY A 8 3.57 0.64 -7.59
CA GLY A 8 4.13 1.84 -8.21
C GLY A 8 3.89 3.08 -7.36
N ILE A 9 2.66 3.27 -6.87
CA ILE A 9 2.30 4.41 -6.00
C ILE A 9 3.06 4.34 -4.67
N LEU A 10 3.12 3.18 -4.01
CA LEU A 10 3.85 2.99 -2.75
C LEU A 10 5.33 3.32 -2.91
N ARG A 11 5.96 2.93 -4.03
CA ARG A 11 7.36 3.27 -4.33
C ARG A 11 7.61 4.76 -4.55
N THR A 12 6.57 5.58 -4.75
CA THR A 12 6.72 7.05 -4.77
C THR A 12 6.82 7.67 -3.37
N HIS A 13 6.55 6.92 -2.30
CA HIS A 13 6.67 7.42 -0.93
C HIS A 13 8.16 7.66 -0.57
N PRO A 14 8.51 8.81 0.02
CA PRO A 14 9.91 9.18 0.28
C PRO A 14 10.65 8.20 1.20
N ASP A 15 9.94 7.54 2.10
CA ASP A 15 10.50 6.60 3.08
C ASP A 15 10.47 5.13 2.65
N ILE A 16 9.82 4.79 1.53
CA ILE A 16 9.71 3.41 1.04
C ILE A 16 10.85 3.14 0.05
N GLN A 17 11.60 2.06 0.27
CA GLN A 17 12.62 1.54 -0.62
C GLN A 17 12.00 0.63 -1.69
N ASP A 18 11.08 -0.24 -1.29
CA ASP A 18 10.39 -1.18 -2.18
C ASP A 18 9.02 -1.58 -1.62
N ALA A 19 8.11 -2.04 -2.48
CA ALA A 19 6.77 -2.44 -2.11
C ALA A 19 6.22 -3.57 -2.99
N ALA A 20 5.52 -4.52 -2.37
CA ALA A 20 4.79 -5.60 -3.02
C ALA A 20 3.34 -5.63 -2.51
N VAL A 21 2.38 -5.89 -3.39
CA VAL A 21 0.95 -5.96 -3.04
C VAL A 21 0.39 -7.33 -3.41
N VAL A 22 -0.29 -7.96 -2.47
CA VAL A 22 -0.95 -9.26 -2.67
C VAL A 22 -2.41 -9.18 -2.30
N GLY A 23 -3.25 -10.01 -2.92
CA GLY A 23 -4.62 -10.22 -2.48
C GLY A 23 -4.63 -11.12 -1.24
N ILE A 24 -5.42 -10.76 -0.23
CA ILE A 24 -5.78 -11.64 0.88
C ILE A 24 -7.28 -11.93 0.84
N PRO A 25 -7.74 -13.14 1.18
CA PRO A 25 -9.16 -13.45 1.20
C PRO A 25 -9.93 -12.53 2.14
N ASP A 26 -11.10 -12.06 1.70
CA ASP A 26 -12.03 -11.25 2.49
C ASP A 26 -13.47 -11.70 2.24
N GLU A 27 -14.25 -11.82 3.31
CA GLU A 27 -15.61 -12.37 3.24
C GLU A 27 -16.62 -11.46 2.52
N ARG A 28 -16.33 -10.15 2.38
CA ARG A 28 -17.24 -9.18 1.75
C ARG A 28 -16.84 -8.87 0.31
N CYS A 29 -15.54 -8.69 0.07
CA CYS A 29 -15.01 -8.24 -1.22
C CYS A 29 -14.41 -9.39 -2.05
N GLY A 30 -14.38 -10.61 -1.52
CA GLY A 30 -13.64 -11.75 -2.08
C GLY A 30 -12.16 -11.66 -1.75
N GLU A 31 -11.51 -10.55 -2.14
CA GLU A 31 -10.11 -10.28 -1.86
C GLU A 31 -9.86 -8.80 -1.50
N LEU A 32 -8.96 -8.56 -0.55
CA LEU A 32 -8.45 -7.23 -0.20
C LEU A 32 -6.96 -7.09 -0.52
N PRO A 33 -6.51 -5.92 -1.00
CA PRO A 33 -5.09 -5.68 -1.21
C PRO A 33 -4.36 -5.50 0.12
N LYS A 34 -3.28 -6.24 0.30
CA LYS A 34 -2.34 -6.11 1.41
C LYS A 34 -0.97 -5.74 0.88
N ALA A 35 -0.39 -4.65 1.39
CA ALA A 35 0.95 -4.22 1.03
C ALA A 35 2.00 -4.68 2.03
N PHE A 36 3.14 -5.11 1.50
CA PHE A 36 4.38 -5.29 2.24
C PHE A 36 5.36 -4.25 1.74
N VAL A 37 5.96 -3.51 2.68
CA VAL A 37 6.86 -2.39 2.36
C VAL A 37 8.20 -2.58 3.03
N VAL A 38 9.26 -2.25 2.29
CA VAL A 38 10.61 -2.14 2.82
C VAL A 38 10.91 -0.66 3.00
N LEU A 39 11.25 -0.25 4.22
CA LEU A 39 11.63 1.13 4.47
C LEU A 39 13.09 1.38 4.07
N LYS A 40 13.38 2.62 3.67
CA LYS A 40 14.77 3.06 3.47
C LYS A 40 15.53 3.00 4.79
N LYS A 41 16.86 2.88 4.69
CA LYS A 41 17.75 2.84 5.86
C LYS A 41 17.51 4.07 6.75
N ASP A 42 17.46 3.85 8.06
CA ASP A 42 17.23 4.87 9.09
C ASP A 42 15.88 5.60 9.05
N LYS A 43 14.93 5.13 8.21
CA LYS A 43 13.56 5.63 8.20
C LYS A 43 12.67 4.82 9.14
N LYS A 44 11.76 5.52 9.80
CA LYS A 44 10.67 4.95 10.58
C LYS A 44 9.39 5.60 10.10
N THR A 45 8.45 4.79 9.66
CA THR A 45 7.13 5.23 9.23
C THR A 45 6.11 4.27 9.83
N LYS A 46 4.92 4.77 10.19
CA LYS A 46 3.85 3.91 10.68
C LYS A 46 2.97 3.47 9.51
N PRO A 47 2.29 2.31 9.63
CA PRO A 47 1.29 1.91 8.64
C PRO A 47 0.24 2.99 8.37
N GLU A 48 -0.16 3.72 9.41
CA GLU A 48 -1.13 4.82 9.34
C GLU A 48 -0.64 5.97 8.44
N ASP A 49 0.66 6.28 8.46
CA ASP A 49 1.26 7.33 7.64
C ASP A 49 1.22 6.94 6.15
N ILE A 50 1.47 5.67 5.85
CA ILE A 50 1.40 5.11 4.49
C ILE A 50 -0.05 5.08 4.00
N GLN A 51 -0.99 4.65 4.85
CA GLN A 51 -2.41 4.66 4.50
C GLN A 51 -2.91 6.08 4.22
N ASN A 52 -2.50 7.05 5.04
CA ASN A 52 -2.82 8.46 4.82
C ASN A 52 -2.14 9.03 3.55
N PHE A 53 -0.95 8.56 3.19
CA PHE A 53 -0.32 8.93 1.92
C PHE A 53 -1.10 8.41 0.70
N LEU A 54 -1.73 7.24 0.83
CA LEU A 54 -2.58 6.67 -0.21
C LEU A 54 -3.94 7.39 -0.32
N LYS A 55 -4.46 7.94 0.79
CA LYS A 55 -5.69 8.76 0.79
C LYS A 55 -5.54 9.95 -0.16
N GLY A 56 -6.30 9.93 -1.25
CA GLY A 56 -6.26 10.96 -2.30
C GLY A 56 -5.37 10.65 -3.50
N LYS A 57 -4.55 9.58 -3.45
CA LYS A 57 -3.82 9.04 -4.61
C LYS A 57 -4.52 7.83 -5.24
N VAL A 58 -5.36 7.16 -4.46
CA VAL A 58 -6.19 6.04 -4.90
C VAL A 58 -7.65 6.29 -4.53
N SER A 59 -8.58 5.75 -5.32
CA SER A 59 -10.01 5.79 -4.98
C SER A 59 -10.30 4.98 -3.72
N GLU A 60 -11.33 5.35 -2.94
CA GLU A 60 -11.68 4.74 -1.64
C GLU A 60 -11.77 3.20 -1.67
N TYR A 61 -12.24 2.61 -2.78
CA TYR A 61 -12.34 1.15 -2.96
C TYR A 61 -11.00 0.45 -3.24
N LYS A 62 -9.90 1.20 -3.39
CA LYS A 62 -8.54 0.71 -3.64
C LYS A 62 -7.63 0.86 -2.40
N GLU A 63 -8.18 1.26 -1.26
CA GLU A 63 -7.40 1.46 -0.05
C GLU A 63 -6.82 0.14 0.48
N ILE A 64 -5.57 0.21 0.91
CA ILE A 64 -4.83 -0.92 1.48
C ILE A 64 -5.06 -0.93 2.99
N LYS A 65 -5.46 -2.08 3.53
CA LYS A 65 -5.66 -2.29 4.97
C LYS A 65 -4.50 -3.02 5.62
#